data_AF-E9GVG9-F1
#
_entry.id   AF-E9GVG9-F1
#
_cell.length_a   1.000
_cell.length_b   1.000
_cell.length_c   1.000
_cell.angle_alpha   90.00
_cell.angle_beta   90.00
_cell.angle_gamma   90.00
#
_symmetry.space_group_name_H-M   'P 1'
#
loop_
_entity.id
_entity.type
_entity.pdbx_description
1 polymer ?
#
loop_
_entity_poly.entity_id
_entity_poly.type
_entity_poly.pdbx_seq_one_letter_code
_entity_poly.pdbx_strand_id
1 'polypeptide(L)'
;MGYVTSCEADLRGPNQSVVSFSLYGDLSDPAVSDRYIRPLRALTANISRIYPDWIVRIYHNFSMEDGRELKEMLNNSAKIDFCDVDRILRLRNIRPTVFPMTWRFLPLLDPLVDRFMSRDTDSELIRREIDAVHQWLSASDATFHAMRDHPWHCDTEILGG
;
A
#
# COMPACT_ATOMS: atom_id res chain seq x y z
N MET A 1 -24.72 2.99 1.27
CA MET A 1 -23.57 2.46 0.50
C MET A 1 -22.66 1.77 1.50
N GLY A 2 -22.46 0.46 1.38
CA GLY A 2 -21.60 -0.29 2.29
C GLY A 2 -20.14 0.01 1.98
N TYR A 3 -19.34 0.26 3.01
CA TYR A 3 -17.94 0.62 2.85
C TYR A 3 -17.16 -0.47 2.12
N VAL A 4 -16.37 -0.10 1.12
CA VAL A 4 -15.66 -1.06 0.26
C VAL A 4 -14.28 -1.41 0.82
N THR A 5 -13.56 -0.41 1.31
CA THR A 5 -12.15 -0.57 1.76
C THR A 5 -11.94 0.04 3.16
N SER A 6 -12.23 1.33 3.34
CA SER A 6 -12.28 2.02 4.63
C SER A 6 -13.22 3.23 4.54
N CYS A 7 -13.60 3.83 5.67
CA CYS A 7 -14.47 5.01 5.66
C CYS A 7 -13.84 6.16 4.88
N GLU A 8 -12.56 6.41 5.12
CA GLU A 8 -11.76 7.44 4.48
C GLU A 8 -11.63 7.18 2.97
N ALA A 9 -11.34 5.93 2.58
CA ALA A 9 -11.24 5.54 1.18
C ALA A 9 -12.56 5.78 0.43
N ASP A 10 -13.71 5.48 1.03
CA ASP A 10 -15.00 5.68 0.38
C ASP A 10 -15.39 7.17 0.28
N LEU A 11 -15.01 7.98 1.29
CA LEU A 11 -15.26 9.43 1.28
C LEU A 11 -14.48 10.17 0.17
N ARG A 12 -13.35 9.62 -0.29
CA ARG A 12 -12.57 10.20 -1.40
C ARG A 12 -13.27 10.10 -2.75
N GLY A 13 -14.25 9.21 -2.91
CA GLY A 13 -15.00 9.04 -4.16
C GLY A 13 -14.22 8.29 -5.25
N PRO A 14 -14.71 8.24 -6.50
CA PRO A 14 -14.08 7.49 -7.60
C PRO A 14 -12.79 8.15 -8.13
N ASN A 15 -12.13 7.47 -9.08
CA ASN A 15 -10.95 7.91 -9.80
C ASN A 15 -9.66 8.04 -8.96
N GLN A 16 -9.52 7.19 -7.96
CA GLN A 16 -8.38 7.24 -7.03
C GLN A 16 -7.11 6.67 -7.66
N SER A 17 -5.99 7.31 -7.37
CA SER A 17 -4.64 6.77 -7.60
C SER A 17 -4.02 6.38 -6.26
N VAL A 18 -3.65 5.11 -6.09
CA VAL A 18 -3.30 4.55 -4.78
C VAL A 18 -1.87 4.00 -4.74
N VAL A 19 -1.08 4.36 -3.72
CA VAL A 19 0.13 3.61 -3.35
C VAL A 19 -0.22 2.71 -2.18
N SER A 20 -0.12 1.40 -2.36
CA SER A 20 -0.60 0.41 -1.41
C SER A 20 0.53 -0.37 -0.76
N PHE A 21 0.41 -0.55 0.55
CA PHE A 21 1.35 -1.28 1.40
C PHE A 21 0.63 -2.37 2.19
N SER A 22 1.31 -3.50 2.36
CA SER A 22 0.94 -4.52 3.35
C SER A 22 1.81 -4.32 4.60
N LEU A 23 1.18 -4.19 5.76
CA LEU A 23 1.87 -4.23 7.04
C LEU A 23 1.27 -5.39 7.85
N TYR A 24 2.09 -6.28 8.39
CA TYR A 24 1.64 -7.49 9.08
C TYR A 24 2.69 -7.95 10.09
N GLY A 25 2.26 -8.81 11.02
CA GLY A 25 3.05 -9.15 12.21
C GLY A 25 2.63 -8.31 13.41
N ASP A 26 3.35 -8.50 14.52
CA ASP A 26 3.10 -7.76 15.75
C ASP A 26 3.78 -6.40 15.68
N LEU A 27 2.99 -5.32 15.60
CA LEU A 27 3.52 -3.95 15.49
C LEU A 27 4.17 -3.47 16.80
N SER A 28 3.84 -4.12 17.92
CA SER A 28 4.44 -3.83 19.22
C SER A 28 5.84 -4.44 19.37
N ASP A 29 6.23 -5.36 18.48
CA ASP A 29 7.60 -5.88 18.42
C ASP A 29 8.54 -4.77 17.90
N PRO A 30 9.54 -4.34 18.70
CA PRO A 30 10.51 -3.32 18.28
C PRO A 30 11.23 -3.68 16.97
N ALA A 31 11.50 -4.96 16.72
CA ALA A 31 12.17 -5.39 15.49
C ALA A 31 11.29 -5.17 14.25
N VAL A 32 9.97 -5.35 14.37
CA VAL A 32 8.99 -5.07 13.31
C VAL A 32 8.85 -3.56 13.13
N SER A 33 8.73 -2.82 14.23
CA SER A 33 8.58 -1.37 14.22
C SER A 33 9.77 -0.65 13.55
N ASP A 34 11.00 -0.98 13.96
CA ASP A 34 12.21 -0.38 13.40
C ASP A 34 12.43 -0.75 11.93
N ARG A 35 12.09 -1.99 11.56
CA ARG A 35 12.31 -2.48 10.20
C ARG A 35 11.27 -1.98 9.20
N TYR A 36 10.00 -1.88 9.59
CA TYR A 36 8.91 -1.64 8.64
C TYR A 36 8.16 -0.33 8.88
N ILE A 37 7.90 0.05 10.13
CA ILE A 37 7.12 1.26 10.43
C ILE A 37 7.97 2.52 10.28
N ARG A 38 9.20 2.49 10.81
CA ARG A 38 10.11 3.64 10.76
C ARG A 38 10.44 4.08 9.32
N PRO A 39 10.81 3.17 8.39
CA PRO A 39 11.02 3.55 6.98
C PRO A 39 9.73 4.02 6.30
N LEU A 40 8.59 3.39 6.62
CA LEU A 40 7.28 3.75 6.05
C LEU A 40 6.91 5.21 6.34
N ARG A 41 7.28 5.75 7.50
CA ARG A 41 7.06 7.18 7.81
C ARG A 41 7.79 8.11 6.83
N ALA A 42 9.07 7.85 6.55
CA ALA A 42 9.83 8.67 5.61
C ALA A 42 9.32 8.47 4.17
N LEU A 43 9.01 7.21 3.81
CA LEU A 43 8.49 6.85 2.50
C LEU A 43 7.15 7.54 2.19
N THR A 44 6.19 7.52 3.12
CA THR A 44 4.88 8.17 2.93
C THR A 44 4.98 9.69 2.80
N ALA A 45 5.91 10.33 3.54
CA ALA A 45 6.21 11.74 3.37
C ALA A 45 6.81 12.04 1.98
N ASN A 46 7.69 11.18 1.48
CA ASN A 46 8.27 11.31 0.13
C ASN A 46 7.22 11.09 -0.97
N ILE A 47 6.36 10.09 -0.83
CA ILE A 47 5.24 9.84 -1.75
C ILE A 47 4.36 11.08 -1.86
N SER A 48 4.01 11.70 -0.74
CA SER A 48 3.17 12.91 -0.74
C SER A 48 3.80 14.09 -1.50
N ARG A 49 5.14 14.12 -1.64
CA ARG A 49 5.87 15.14 -2.40
C ARG A 49 6.04 14.79 -3.86
N ILE A 50 6.31 13.52 -4.17
CA ILE A 50 6.59 13.03 -5.53
C ILE A 50 5.30 12.80 -6.30
N TYR A 51 4.29 12.24 -5.64
CA TYR A 51 2.99 11.86 -6.17
C TYR A 51 1.88 12.58 -5.39
N PRO A 52 1.76 13.91 -5.52
CA PRO A 52 0.87 14.70 -4.68
C PRO A 52 -0.60 14.27 -4.81
N ASP A 53 -1.03 13.79 -5.97
CA ASP A 53 -2.44 13.39 -6.18
C ASP A 53 -2.72 11.93 -5.79
N TRP A 54 -1.72 11.21 -5.29
CA TRP A 54 -1.86 9.82 -4.90
C TRP A 54 -2.19 9.70 -3.41
N ILE A 55 -2.97 8.68 -3.10
CA ILE A 55 -3.40 8.31 -1.75
C ILE A 55 -2.55 7.13 -1.30
N VAL A 56 -2.00 7.19 -0.09
CA VAL A 56 -1.36 6.04 0.52
C VAL A 56 -2.43 5.19 1.20
N ARG A 57 -2.45 3.88 0.93
CA ARG A 57 -3.28 2.92 1.66
C ARG A 57 -2.42 1.88 2.36
N ILE A 58 -2.61 1.73 3.67
CA ILE A 58 -1.89 0.75 4.48
C ILE A 58 -2.87 -0.32 4.94
N TYR A 59 -2.62 -1.54 4.50
CA TYR A 59 -3.45 -2.71 4.79
C TYR A 59 -2.84 -3.50 5.95
N HIS A 60 -3.61 -3.67 7.03
CA HIS A 60 -3.22 -4.43 8.21
C HIS A 60 -4.46 -5.01 8.92
N ASN A 61 -4.26 -6.07 9.70
CA ASN A 61 -5.27 -6.68 10.56
C ASN A 61 -5.29 -5.97 11.93
N PHE A 62 -5.75 -4.71 11.93
CA PHE A 62 -5.67 -3.82 13.09
C PHE A 62 -6.39 -4.39 14.32
N SER A 63 -5.67 -4.51 15.44
CA SER A 63 -6.29 -4.32 16.75
C SER A 63 -6.65 -2.85 16.97
N MET A 64 -7.46 -2.55 17.98
CA MET A 64 -7.80 -1.17 18.32
C MET A 64 -6.55 -0.37 18.73
N GLU A 65 -5.59 -1.03 19.37
CA GLU A 65 -4.31 -0.48 19.79
C GLU A 65 -3.39 -0.19 18.58
N ASP A 66 -3.20 -1.18 17.68
CA ASP A 66 -2.35 -1.06 16.49
C ASP A 66 -2.76 0.12 15.60
N GLY A 67 -4.08 0.27 15.41
CA GLY A 67 -4.63 1.33 14.56
C GLY A 67 -4.37 2.73 15.11
N ARG A 68 -4.30 2.89 16.44
CA ARG A 68 -4.02 4.19 17.07
C ARG A 68 -2.53 4.52 16.97
N GLU A 69 -1.68 3.58 17.35
CA GLU A 69 -0.23 3.80 17.37
C GLU A 69 0.30 4.10 15.96
N LEU A 70 -0.12 3.33 14.96
CA LEU A 70 0.33 3.54 13.59
C LEU A 70 -0.11 4.91 13.04
N LYS A 71 -1.34 5.35 13.37
CA LYS A 71 -1.85 6.69 13.03
C LYS A 71 -1.00 7.80 13.65
N GLU A 72 -0.62 7.64 14.92
CA GLU A 72 0.24 8.58 15.63
C GLU A 72 1.66 8.60 15.03
N MET A 73 2.25 7.44 14.78
CA MET A 73 3.61 7.32 14.22
C MET A 73 3.73 7.91 12.80
N LEU A 74 2.72 7.71 11.97
CA LEU A 74 2.68 8.25 10.60
C LEU A 74 2.16 9.69 10.53
N ASN A 75 1.97 10.33 11.69
CA ASN A 75 1.61 11.75 11.83
C ASN A 75 0.34 12.14 11.06
N ASN A 76 -0.69 11.29 11.09
CA ASN A 76 -2.05 11.55 10.58
C ASN A 76 -2.12 12.43 9.31
N SER A 77 -1.37 12.08 8.27
CA SER A 77 -1.48 12.79 6.98
C SER A 77 -2.88 12.58 6.40
N ALA A 78 -3.51 13.66 5.92
CA ALA A 78 -4.83 13.63 5.29
C ALA A 78 -4.90 12.75 4.01
N LYS A 79 -3.77 12.20 3.55
CA LYS A 79 -3.65 11.34 2.37
C LYS A 79 -3.26 9.89 2.70
N ILE A 80 -3.35 9.48 3.97
CA ILE A 80 -3.13 8.09 4.38
C ILE A 80 -4.44 7.48 4.83
N ASP A 81 -4.85 6.38 4.19
CA ASP A 81 -5.99 5.57 4.63
C ASP A 81 -5.48 4.27 5.27
N PHE A 82 -6.04 3.95 6.43
CA PHE A 82 -5.77 2.71 7.15
C PHE A 82 -6.89 1.72 6.87
N CYS A 83 -6.54 0.57 6.29
CA CYS A 83 -7.49 -0.38 5.72
C CYS A 83 -7.45 -1.70 6.50
N ASP A 84 -8.53 -1.96 7.26
CA ASP A 84 -8.71 -3.20 8.04
C ASP A 84 -8.99 -4.38 7.09
N VAL A 85 -7.99 -5.26 6.96
CA VAL A 85 -8.05 -6.41 6.05
C VAL A 85 -9.09 -7.43 6.49
N ASP A 86 -9.29 -7.68 7.78
CA ASP A 86 -10.26 -8.66 8.27
C ASP A 86 -11.68 -8.23 7.91
N ARG A 87 -11.95 -6.92 7.99
CA ARG A 87 -13.19 -6.33 7.50
C ARG A 87 -13.32 -6.47 5.98
N ILE A 88 -12.29 -6.12 5.21
CA ILE A 88 -12.34 -6.17 3.74
C ILE A 88 -12.57 -7.60 3.24
N LEU A 89 -11.78 -8.58 3.73
CA LEU A 89 -11.87 -9.97 3.32
C LEU A 89 -13.25 -10.55 3.60
N ARG A 90 -13.82 -10.25 4.78
CA ARG A 90 -15.20 -10.65 5.14
C ARG A 90 -16.25 -10.02 4.22
N LEU A 91 -16.17 -8.71 3.96
CA LEU A 91 -17.12 -8.01 3.08
C LEU A 91 -17.05 -8.49 1.62
N ARG A 92 -15.87 -8.96 1.20
CA ARG A 92 -15.63 -9.47 -0.15
C ARG A 92 -15.76 -10.99 -0.28
N ASN A 93 -16.09 -11.68 0.81
CA ASN A 93 -16.15 -13.14 0.87
C ASN A 93 -14.85 -13.82 0.38
N ILE A 94 -13.71 -13.22 0.71
CA ILE A 94 -12.37 -13.74 0.40
C ILE A 94 -11.90 -14.57 1.60
N ARG A 95 -11.23 -15.69 1.33
CA ARG A 95 -10.72 -16.56 2.39
C ARG A 95 -9.66 -15.81 3.21
N PRO A 96 -9.66 -15.95 4.55
CA PRO A 96 -8.66 -15.31 5.41
C PRO A 96 -7.25 -15.89 5.23
N THR A 97 -7.10 -17.00 4.51
CA THR A 97 -5.82 -17.65 4.21
C THR A 97 -5.00 -16.93 3.13
N VAL A 98 -5.42 -15.75 2.68
CA VAL A 98 -4.67 -14.94 1.72
C VAL A 98 -3.39 -14.44 2.39
N PHE A 99 -2.24 -14.71 1.77
CA PHE A 99 -0.93 -14.35 2.30
C PHE A 99 -0.84 -12.84 2.58
N PRO A 100 -0.40 -12.40 3.79
CA PRO A 100 -0.39 -10.98 4.15
C PRO A 100 0.36 -10.05 3.19
N MET A 101 1.44 -10.54 2.59
CA MET A 101 2.20 -9.83 1.55
C MET A 101 1.35 -9.44 0.33
N THR A 102 0.21 -10.09 0.11
CA THR A 102 -0.67 -9.81 -1.04
C THR A 102 -1.74 -8.77 -0.74
N TRP A 103 -1.91 -8.32 0.51
CA TRP A 103 -2.92 -7.31 0.85
C TRP A 103 -2.70 -5.96 0.13
N ARG A 104 -1.46 -5.62 -0.22
CA ARG A 104 -1.14 -4.48 -1.09
C ARG A 104 -1.76 -4.55 -2.50
N PHE A 105 -2.31 -5.68 -2.92
CA PHE A 105 -3.08 -5.82 -4.16
C PHE A 105 -4.60 -5.66 -3.98
N LEU A 106 -5.10 -5.47 -2.75
CA LEU A 106 -6.53 -5.23 -2.50
C LEU A 106 -7.13 -4.01 -3.20
N PRO A 107 -6.39 -2.93 -3.58
CA PRO A 107 -6.95 -1.88 -4.43
C PRO A 107 -7.51 -2.40 -5.76
N LEU A 108 -7.04 -3.55 -6.27
CA LEU A 108 -7.58 -4.18 -7.49
C LEU A 108 -9.07 -4.58 -7.35
N LEU A 109 -9.57 -4.73 -6.12
CA LEU A 109 -10.95 -5.12 -5.83
C LEU A 109 -11.84 -3.92 -5.42
N ASP A 110 -11.30 -2.71 -5.55
CA ASP A 110 -11.96 -1.47 -5.20
C ASP A 110 -12.37 -0.71 -6.47
N PRO A 111 -13.68 -0.62 -6.80
CA PRO A 111 -14.16 0.09 -7.99
C PRO A 111 -13.95 1.61 -7.92
N LEU A 112 -13.50 2.17 -6.79
CA LEU A 112 -13.14 3.59 -6.68
C LEU A 112 -11.70 3.88 -7.12
N VAL A 113 -10.89 2.83 -7.36
CA VAL A 113 -9.47 2.95 -7.72
C VAL A 113 -9.28 2.75 -9.22
N ASP A 114 -8.73 3.77 -9.90
CA ASP A 114 -8.38 3.70 -11.32
C ASP A 114 -7.01 3.05 -11.54
N ARG A 115 -6.08 3.35 -10.65
CA ARG A 115 -4.68 2.91 -10.75
C ARG A 115 -4.07 2.73 -9.37
N PHE A 116 -3.18 1.76 -9.23
CA PHE A 116 -2.45 1.57 -7.98
C PHE A 116 -1.01 1.12 -8.20
N MET A 117 -0.17 1.36 -7.20
CA MET A 117 1.20 0.87 -7.09
C MET A 117 1.33 0.02 -5.84
N SER A 118 1.59 -1.27 -6.02
CA SER A 118 1.89 -2.20 -4.93
C SER A 118 3.36 -2.08 -4.52
N ARG A 119 3.62 -1.74 -3.25
CA ARG A 119 4.99 -1.52 -2.75
C ARG A 119 5.26 -2.22 -1.42
N ASP A 120 6.53 -2.56 -1.20
CA ASP A 120 7.05 -2.94 0.12
C ASP A 120 7.37 -1.72 0.96
N THR A 121 7.16 -1.84 2.28
CA THR A 121 7.37 -0.75 3.24
C THR A 121 8.84 -0.39 3.44
N ASP A 122 9.74 -1.32 3.16
CA ASP A 122 11.20 -1.19 3.27
C ASP A 122 11.90 -0.93 1.93
N SER A 123 11.12 -0.60 0.88
CA SER A 123 11.65 -0.21 -0.43
C SER A 123 11.58 1.30 -0.63
N GLU A 124 12.73 1.96 -0.56
CA GLU A 124 12.82 3.42 -0.79
C GLU A 124 12.51 3.80 -2.24
N LEU A 125 12.00 5.02 -2.43
CA LEU A 125 11.80 5.61 -3.76
C LEU A 125 13.13 6.13 -4.30
N ILE A 126 13.63 5.48 -5.36
CA ILE A 126 14.81 5.93 -6.10
C ILE A 126 14.40 6.68 -7.37
N ARG A 127 15.29 7.54 -7.88
CA ARG A 127 15.00 8.37 -9.05
C ARG A 127 14.57 7.56 -10.29
N ARG A 128 15.24 6.42 -10.52
CA ARG A 128 14.94 5.53 -11.65
C ARG A 128 13.51 5.00 -11.61
N GLU A 129 13.04 4.59 -10.44
CA GLU A 129 11.65 4.15 -10.26
C GLU A 129 10.68 5.27 -10.58
N ILE A 130 10.94 6.46 -10.05
CA ILE A 130 10.09 7.62 -10.25
C ILE A 130 9.95 7.94 -11.74
N ASP A 131 11.08 7.94 -12.46
CA ASP A 131 11.10 8.20 -13.91
C ASP A 131 10.36 7.10 -14.69
N ALA A 132 10.51 5.83 -14.32
CA ALA A 132 9.80 4.71 -14.95
C ALA A 132 8.27 4.78 -14.73
N VAL A 133 7.84 5.08 -13.50
CA VAL A 133 6.41 5.29 -13.17
C VAL A 133 5.86 6.47 -13.95
N HIS A 134 6.57 7.60 -14.03
CA HIS A 134 6.12 8.75 -14.81
C HIS A 134 6.02 8.46 -16.31
N GLN A 135 6.96 7.70 -16.86
CA GLN A 135 6.89 7.27 -18.25
C GLN A 135 5.65 6.40 -18.50
N TRP A 136 5.40 5.43 -17.62
CA TRP A 136 4.21 4.58 -17.71
C TRP A 136 2.92 5.41 -17.64
N LEU A 137 2.81 6.33 -16.68
CA LEU A 137 1.62 7.15 -16.48
C LEU A 137 1.33 8.14 -17.62
N SER A 138 2.35 8.60 -18.34
CA SER A 138 2.23 9.69 -19.32
C SER A 138 2.24 9.24 -20.78
N ALA A 139 2.87 8.11 -21.09
CA ALA A 139 3.24 7.78 -22.47
C ALA A 139 2.98 6.32 -22.86
N SER A 140 2.49 5.47 -21.94
CA SER A 140 2.28 4.05 -22.22
C SER A 140 0.79 3.71 -22.40
N ASP A 141 0.54 2.76 -23.30
CA ASP A 141 -0.74 2.05 -23.45
C ASP A 141 -0.80 0.75 -22.63
N ALA A 142 0.27 0.43 -21.89
CA ALA A 142 0.37 -0.79 -21.10
C ALA A 142 -0.55 -0.73 -19.87
N THR A 143 -1.30 -1.81 -19.63
CA THR A 143 -2.17 -1.93 -18.44
C THR A 143 -1.39 -1.98 -17.13
N PHE A 144 -0.17 -2.54 -17.13
CA PHE A 144 0.68 -2.62 -15.95
C PHE A 144 2.15 -2.38 -16.30
N HIS A 145 2.89 -1.87 -15.32
CA HIS A 145 4.34 -1.72 -15.33
C HIS A 145 4.92 -2.48 -14.15
N ALA A 146 6.02 -3.22 -14.36
CA ALA A 146 6.72 -3.95 -13.32
C ALA A 146 8.23 -3.74 -13.47
N MET A 147 8.91 -3.53 -12.34
CA MET A 147 10.36 -3.44 -12.26
C MET A 147 10.91 -4.66 -11.49
N ARG A 148 12.01 -5.22 -11.97
CA ARG A 148 12.67 -6.41 -11.39
C ARG A 148 14.17 -6.18 -11.34
N ASP A 149 14.58 -5.47 -10.32
CA ASP A 149 15.91 -4.87 -10.29
C ASP A 149 16.92 -5.67 -9.46
N HIS A 150 16.43 -6.50 -8.53
CA HIS A 150 17.25 -7.41 -7.76
C HIS A 150 17.65 -8.65 -8.59
N PRO A 151 18.93 -9.09 -8.57
CA PRO A 151 19.38 -10.26 -9.33
C PRO A 151 18.58 -11.54 -9.09
N TRP A 152 18.02 -11.71 -7.88
CA TRP A 152 17.21 -12.89 -7.56
C TRP A 152 15.90 -12.98 -8.35
N HIS A 153 15.42 -11.88 -8.93
CA HIS A 153 14.25 -11.94 -9.83
C HIS A 153 14.56 -12.59 -11.19
N CYS A 154 15.82 -12.93 -11.48
CA CYS A 154 16.21 -13.65 -12.68
C CYS A 154 16.07 -15.17 -12.52
N ASP A 155 16.39 -15.69 -11.33
CA ASP A 155 16.52 -17.14 -11.09
C ASP A 155 15.43 -17.72 -10.17
N THR A 156 14.50 -16.88 -9.69
CA THR A 156 13.37 -17.30 -8.84
C THR A 156 12.06 -17.02 -9.57
N GLU A 157 11.13 -17.99 -9.58
CA GLU A 157 9.83 -17.84 -10.26
C GLU A 157 8.99 -16.72 -9.65
N ILE A 158 8.94 -16.66 -8.32
CA ILE A 158 8.19 -15.65 -7.56
C ILE A 158 8.99 -15.22 -6.33
N LEU A 159 9.22 -13.92 -6.21
CA LEU A 159 9.68 -13.27 -4.99
C LEU A 159 8.56 -12.36 -4.46
N GLY A 160 8.37 -12.37 -3.14
CA GLY A 160 7.34 -11.57 -2.46
C GLY A 160 7.64 -10.08 -2.43
N GLY A 161 8.88 -9.71 -2.73
CA GLY A 161 9.47 -8.37 -2.83
C GLY A 161 10.82 -8.53 -3.51
#